data_AF-A0A822FYW0-F1
#
_entry.id   AF-A0A822FYW0-F1
#
_cell.length_a   1.000
_cell.length_b   1.000
_cell.length_c   1.000
_cell.angle_alpha   90.00
_cell.angle_beta   90.00
_cell.angle_gamma   90.00
#
_symmetry.space_group_name_H-M   'P 1'
#
loop_
_entity.id
_entity.type
_entity.pdbx_description
1 polymer ?
#
loop_
_entity_poly.entity_id
_entity_poly.type
_entity_poly.pdbx_seq_one_letter_code
_entity_poly.pdbx_strand_id
1 'polypeptide(L)'
;IAFKYNCDNKIITSREYSDMYIDEDQWFGTLTGLKSGLLLSPIAIIKQNNSHYLCRKLIVPFGQVQAIKKSNEDHQTVNIERKSSSTSFIHEYFVFILNDRLRILQPTDSPAGWLYLALLHAMTSHPLPDQYMGMTGMERCFQLLHSAGCWSTQPYDSITRNILLQIATISPK
;
A
#
# COMPACT_ATOMS: atom_id res chain seq x y z
N ILE A 1 2.41 10.87 11.11
CA ILE A 1 3.81 10.72 10.67
C ILE A 1 4.56 12.04 10.64
N ALA A 2 5.76 12.08 11.21
CA ALA A 2 6.66 13.23 11.18
C ALA A 2 7.94 12.97 10.36
N PHE A 3 8.37 13.98 9.64
CA PHE A 3 9.58 13.95 8.80
C PHE A 3 10.55 15.06 9.17
N LYS A 4 11.84 14.84 8.89
CA LYS A 4 12.91 15.83 9.04
C LYS A 4 13.67 15.97 7.73
N TYR A 5 13.68 17.18 7.18
CA TYR A 5 14.54 17.53 6.05
C TYR A 5 15.97 17.78 6.56
N ASN A 6 16.95 17.19 5.89
CA ASN A 6 18.37 17.46 6.11
C ASN A 6 18.91 18.22 4.90
N CYS A 7 19.36 19.46 5.13
CA CYS A 7 19.83 20.36 4.08
C CYS A 7 21.15 19.92 3.45
N ASP A 8 22.02 19.24 4.21
CA ASP A 8 23.39 18.92 3.78
C ASP A 8 23.39 17.84 2.70
N ASN A 9 22.56 16.81 2.90
CA ASN A 9 22.42 15.68 1.97
C ASN A 9 21.09 15.73 1.18
N LYS A 10 20.27 16.78 1.36
CA LYS A 10 18.99 17.01 0.67
C LYS A 10 17.97 15.87 0.79
N ILE A 11 18.05 15.06 1.85
CA ILE A 11 17.11 13.95 2.08
C ILE A 11 16.05 14.31 3.11
N ILE A 12 14.86 13.74 2.96
CA ILE A 12 13.80 13.78 3.97
C ILE A 12 13.78 12.44 4.71
N THR A 13 14.05 12.46 6.01
CA THR A 13 14.08 11.27 6.88
C THR A 13 12.81 11.14 7.70
N SER A 14 12.36 9.91 7.97
CA SER A 14 11.24 9.65 8.87
C SER A 14 11.70 9.70 10.33
N ARG A 15 10.87 10.27 11.22
CA ARG A 15 11.10 10.18 12.67
C ARG A 15 10.62 8.87 13.27
N GLU A 16 9.57 8.27 12.70
CA GLU A 16 8.95 7.04 13.19
C GLU A 16 9.65 5.79 12.66
N TYR A 17 10.11 5.85 11.41
CA TYR A 17 10.88 4.77 10.80
C TYR A 17 12.35 5.18 10.74
N SER A 18 13.09 4.85 11.81
CA SER A 18 14.53 5.12 11.88
C SER A 18 15.27 4.51 10.69
N ASP A 19 16.34 5.18 10.28
CA ASP A 19 17.17 4.81 9.13
C ASP A 19 16.42 4.70 7.80
N MET A 20 15.25 5.35 7.67
CA MET A 20 14.48 5.42 6.43
C MET A 20 14.34 6.86 5.94
N TYR A 21 14.43 7.04 4.62
CA TYR A 21 14.21 8.31 3.94
C TYR A 21 13.10 8.17 2.88
N ILE A 22 12.49 9.28 2.47
CA ILE A 22 11.54 9.29 1.36
C ILE A 22 12.30 8.99 0.07
N ASP A 23 11.92 7.91 -0.62
CA ASP A 23 12.56 7.52 -1.87
C ASP A 23 12.33 8.61 -2.93
N GLU A 24 13.34 8.93 -3.74
CA GLU A 24 13.15 9.85 -4.87
C GLU A 24 12.35 9.16 -5.98
N ASP A 25 12.55 7.85 -6.14
CA ASP A 25 11.74 7.02 -7.00
C ASP A 25 10.57 6.44 -6.20
N GLN A 26 9.39 7.04 -6.37
CA GLN A 26 8.15 6.58 -5.72
C GLN A 26 7.53 5.36 -6.40
N TRP A 27 8.24 4.71 -7.33
CA TRP A 27 7.81 3.46 -7.94
C TRP A 27 8.14 2.23 -7.07
N PHE A 28 7.09 1.49 -6.69
CA PHE A 28 7.17 0.27 -5.87
C PHE A 28 6.88 -1.01 -6.66
N GLY A 29 6.79 -0.93 -7.98
CA GLY A 29 6.65 -2.10 -8.87
C GLY A 29 5.29 -2.77 -8.90
N THR A 30 4.48 -2.59 -7.85
CA THR A 30 3.17 -3.21 -7.71
C THR A 30 2.01 -2.22 -7.55
N LEU A 31 0.78 -2.69 -7.30
CA LEU A 31 -0.44 -1.91 -7.15
C LEU A 31 -0.63 -0.92 -8.32
N THR A 32 -0.37 -1.40 -9.54
CA THR A 32 -0.36 -0.58 -10.76
C THR A 32 -1.66 0.20 -10.91
N GLY A 33 -1.51 1.52 -11.02
CA GLY A 33 -2.62 2.48 -11.07
C GLY A 33 -2.83 3.27 -9.79
N LEU A 34 -2.32 2.80 -8.64
CA LEU A 34 -2.41 3.52 -7.36
C LEU A 34 -1.64 4.84 -7.41
N LYS A 35 -2.32 5.94 -7.11
CA LYS A 35 -1.73 7.31 -7.08
C LYS A 35 -1.49 7.83 -5.67
N SER A 36 -1.82 7.05 -4.65
CA SER A 36 -1.74 7.47 -3.25
C SER A 36 -0.85 6.51 -2.48
N GLY A 37 0.40 6.92 -2.27
CA GLY A 37 1.38 6.16 -1.50
C GLY A 37 2.65 6.98 -1.29
N LEU A 38 3.34 6.74 -0.19
CA LEU A 38 4.64 7.32 0.12
C LEU A 38 5.62 6.19 0.40
N LEU A 39 6.58 6.01 -0.49
CA LEU A 39 7.60 4.99 -0.39
C LEU A 39 8.80 5.50 0.39
N LEU A 40 9.21 4.71 1.38
CA LEU A 40 10.40 4.93 2.19
C LEU A 40 11.44 3.85 1.93
N SER A 41 12.69 4.28 1.85
CA SER A 41 13.84 3.42 1.55
C SER A 41 14.91 3.50 2.65
N PRO A 42 15.62 2.39 2.94
CA PRO A 42 16.72 2.40 3.90
C PRO A 42 17.87 3.34 3.51
N ILE A 43 18.35 4.17 4.44
CA ILE A 43 19.50 5.07 4.23
C ILE A 43 20.78 4.26 3.89
N ALA A 44 20.86 3.00 4.31
CA ALA A 44 21.98 2.11 4.00
C ALA A 44 22.21 1.93 2.48
N ILE A 45 21.17 2.05 1.64
CA ILE A 45 21.29 2.02 0.17
C ILE A 45 22.28 3.06 -0.32
N ILE A 46 22.09 4.30 0.15
CA ILE A 46 22.90 5.46 -0.22
C ILE A 46 24.36 5.20 0.13
N LYS A 47 24.62 4.50 1.24
CA LYS A 47 25.97 4.27 1.76
C LYS A 47 26.69 3.09 1.11
N GLN A 48 25.96 2.07 0.68
CA GLN A 48 26.58 0.78 0.30
C GLN A 48 26.54 0.48 -1.21
N ASN A 49 25.88 1.31 -2.05
CA ASN A 49 25.66 1.00 -3.49
C ASN A 49 25.11 -0.42 -3.71
N ASN A 50 24.47 -1.00 -2.70
CA ASN A 50 24.11 -2.41 -2.67
C ASN A 50 22.59 -2.53 -2.75
N SER A 51 22.12 -2.95 -3.92
CA SER A 51 20.69 -2.96 -4.26
C SER A 51 19.89 -4.12 -3.63
N HIS A 52 20.53 -4.96 -2.80
CA HIS A 52 20.06 -6.34 -2.58
C HIS A 52 19.42 -6.67 -1.22
N TYR A 53 19.12 -5.69 -0.35
CA TYR A 53 18.47 -5.97 0.95
C TYR A 53 17.37 -4.97 1.33
N LEU A 54 16.50 -4.60 0.40
CA LEU A 54 15.60 -3.46 0.61
C LEU A 54 14.24 -3.94 1.10
N CYS A 55 14.07 -3.91 2.42
CA CYS A 55 12.75 -3.86 3.05
C CYS A 55 12.29 -2.41 3.02
N ARG A 56 11.81 -1.94 1.87
CA ARG A 56 11.19 -0.62 1.72
C ARG A 56 9.85 -0.61 2.45
N LYS A 57 9.37 0.57 2.83
CA LYS A 57 8.06 0.73 3.48
C LYS A 57 7.16 1.60 2.63
N LEU A 58 6.01 1.08 2.24
CA LEU A 58 4.98 1.84 1.54
C LEU A 58 3.93 2.29 2.55
N ILE A 59 3.81 3.60 2.75
CA ILE A 59 2.76 4.20 3.56
C ILE A 59 1.61 4.55 2.63
N VAL A 60 0.42 4.02 2.92
CA VAL A 60 -0.79 4.27 2.14
C VAL A 60 -1.84 4.91 3.05
N PRO A 61 -2.38 6.10 2.71
CA PRO A 61 -3.46 6.68 3.50
C PRO A 61 -4.68 5.77 3.48
N PHE A 62 -5.46 5.75 4.56
CA PHE A 62 -6.73 5.06 4.57
C PHE A 62 -7.86 5.98 4.08
N GLY A 63 -8.83 5.40 3.36
CA GLY A 63 -9.97 6.13 2.81
C GLY A 63 -10.80 5.27 1.85
N GLN A 64 -11.71 5.92 1.13
CA GLN A 64 -12.54 5.26 0.12
C GLN A 64 -11.74 5.08 -1.16
N VAL A 65 -11.49 3.83 -1.54
CA VAL A 65 -10.71 3.48 -2.74
C VAL A 65 -11.62 3.55 -3.97
N GLN A 66 -11.20 4.29 -4.99
CA GLN A 66 -11.95 4.48 -6.22
C GLN A 66 -11.06 4.22 -7.43
N ALA A 67 -11.53 3.34 -8.32
CA ALA A 67 -10.89 3.07 -9.60
C ALA A 67 -11.62 3.85 -10.71
N ILE A 68 -10.87 4.60 -11.49
CA ILE A 68 -11.36 5.37 -12.64
C ILE A 68 -10.59 4.88 -13.86
N LYS A 69 -11.29 4.29 -14.83
CA LYS A 69 -10.72 3.96 -16.13
C LYS A 69 -10.95 5.12 -17.09
N LYS A 70 -9.87 5.80 -17.49
CA LYS A 70 -9.93 6.80 -18.56
C LYS A 70 -9.79 6.09 -19.91
N SER A 71 -10.41 6.65 -20.94
CA SER A 71 -10.37 6.11 -22.31
C SER A 71 -8.96 6.02 -22.90
N ASN A 72 -8.01 6.80 -22.38
CA ASN A 72 -6.66 6.97 -22.93
C ASN A 72 -5.57 6.32 -22.06
N GLU A 73 -5.94 5.55 -21.02
CA GLU A 73 -4.99 4.89 -20.12
C GLU A 73 -5.13 3.37 -20.25
N ASP A 74 -4.01 2.65 -20.37
CA ASP A 74 -3.98 1.18 -20.52
C ASP A 74 -4.41 0.46 -19.24
N HIS A 75 -4.30 1.12 -18.09
CA HIS A 75 -4.71 0.61 -16.79
C HIS A 75 -5.61 1.63 -16.08
N GLN A 76 -6.44 1.16 -15.14
CA GLN A 76 -7.24 2.06 -14.32
C GLN A 76 -6.35 2.89 -13.39
N THR A 77 -6.77 4.11 -13.11
CA THR A 77 -6.17 4.98 -12.10
C THR A 77 -6.94 4.79 -10.79
N VAL A 78 -6.22 4.58 -9.69
CA VAL A 78 -6.80 4.30 -8.38
C VAL A 78 -6.42 5.42 -7.41
N ASN A 79 -7.44 6.06 -6.86
CA ASN A 79 -7.31 7.15 -5.91
C ASN A 79 -7.94 6.77 -4.57
N ILE A 80 -7.43 7.35 -3.50
CA ILE A 80 -7.96 7.18 -2.15
C ILE A 80 -8.59 8.49 -1.71
N GLU A 81 -9.92 8.53 -1.68
CA GLU A 81 -10.66 9.70 -1.22
C GLU A 81 -10.72 9.72 0.31
N ARG A 82 -10.15 10.77 0.90
CA ARG A 82 -10.24 11.07 2.33
C ARG A 82 -11.33 12.11 2.53
N LYS A 83 -12.53 11.69 2.95
CA LYS A 83 -13.65 12.62 3.16
C LYS A 83 -13.32 13.58 4.31
N SER A 84 -13.33 14.87 4.02
CA SER A 84 -12.92 15.93 4.96
C SER A 84 -13.97 16.27 6.03
N SER A 85 -15.22 15.84 5.87
CA SER A 85 -16.34 16.49 6.56
C SER A 85 -16.85 15.82 7.85
N SER A 86 -16.61 14.53 8.13
CA SER A 86 -17.09 13.90 9.38
C SER A 86 -16.47 12.54 9.74
N THR A 87 -15.46 12.04 9.01
CA THR A 87 -14.94 10.69 9.25
C THR A 87 -13.70 10.73 10.15
N SER A 88 -13.74 10.01 11.27
CA SER A 88 -12.66 9.86 12.26
C SER A 88 -11.33 9.32 11.69
N PHE A 89 -11.29 8.94 10.42
CA PHE A 89 -10.17 8.23 9.81
C PHE A 89 -9.23 9.10 8.96
N ILE A 90 -9.35 10.43 9.02
CA ILE A 90 -8.60 11.35 8.14
C ILE A 90 -7.07 11.26 8.32
N HIS A 91 -6.63 10.78 9.49
CA HIS A 91 -5.24 10.59 9.87
C HIS A 91 -4.79 9.12 9.85
N GLU A 92 -5.70 8.19 9.51
CA GLU A 92 -5.40 6.77 9.46
C GLU A 92 -4.61 6.43 8.20
N TYR A 93 -3.64 5.53 8.34
CA TYR A 93 -2.82 5.03 7.25
C TYR A 93 -2.37 3.60 7.57
N PHE A 94 -2.04 2.87 6.52
CA PHE A 94 -1.43 1.56 6.62
C PHE A 94 0.01 1.64 6.15
N VAL A 95 0.85 0.81 6.74
CA VAL A 95 2.23 0.62 6.28
C VAL A 95 2.39 -0.81 5.84
N PHE A 96 2.97 -0.96 4.65
CA PHE A 96 3.26 -2.22 4.02
C PHE A 96 4.76 -2.36 3.81
N ILE A 97 5.26 -3.58 3.94
CA ILE A 97 6.68 -3.88 3.77
C ILE A 97 6.85 -4.41 2.35
N LEU A 98 7.62 -3.69 1.55
CA LEU A 98 7.99 -4.09 0.21
C LEU A 98 9.35 -4.80 0.29
N ASN A 99 9.37 -6.07 -0.08
CA ASN A 99 10.58 -6.88 -0.10
C ASN A 99 11.00 -7.11 -1.55
N ASP A 100 11.99 -6.35 -2.02
CA ASP A 100 12.46 -6.39 -3.41
C ASP A 100 13.11 -7.70 -3.81
N ARG A 101 13.71 -8.43 -2.86
CA ARG A 101 14.30 -9.73 -3.12
C ARG A 101 13.24 -10.80 -3.35
N LEU A 102 12.19 -10.81 -2.52
CA LEU A 102 11.09 -11.75 -2.65
C LEU A 102 10.05 -11.30 -3.69
N ARG A 103 10.13 -10.03 -4.10
CA ARG A 103 9.14 -9.33 -4.93
C ARG A 103 7.73 -9.42 -4.35
N ILE A 104 7.60 -9.18 -3.05
CA ILE A 104 6.32 -9.27 -2.34
C ILE A 104 6.07 -7.96 -1.58
N LEU A 105 4.84 -7.48 -1.66
CA LEU A 105 4.29 -6.47 -0.75
C LEU A 105 3.54 -7.19 0.38
N GLN A 106 3.98 -6.97 1.62
CA GLN A 106 3.47 -7.62 2.81
C GLN A 106 2.71 -6.64 3.70
N PRO A 107 1.55 -7.05 4.23
CA PRO A 107 0.84 -6.27 5.23
C PRO A 107 1.59 -6.28 6.57
N THR A 108 1.29 -5.30 7.41
CA THR A 108 1.69 -5.30 8.83
C THR A 108 0.69 -6.12 9.65
N ASP A 109 1.00 -6.36 10.93
CA ASP A 109 0.39 -7.40 11.78
C ASP A 109 -1.05 -7.11 12.28
N SER A 110 -1.88 -6.42 11.48
CA SER A 110 -3.29 -6.15 11.81
C SER A 110 -4.23 -6.70 10.74
N PRO A 111 -5.37 -7.34 11.10
CA PRO A 111 -6.35 -7.80 10.13
C PRO A 111 -6.84 -6.70 9.19
N ALA A 112 -7.00 -5.47 9.69
CA ALA A 112 -7.32 -4.31 8.89
C ALA A 112 -6.28 -4.05 7.79
N GLY A 113 -4.97 -4.15 8.11
CA GLY A 113 -3.89 -3.98 7.13
C GLY A 113 -3.89 -5.06 6.04
N TRP A 114 -4.13 -6.31 6.41
CA TRP A 114 -4.28 -7.41 5.45
C TRP A 114 -5.47 -7.19 4.51
N LEU A 115 -6.62 -6.86 5.07
CA LEU A 115 -7.83 -6.58 4.30
C LEU A 115 -7.68 -5.35 3.42
N TYR A 116 -7.01 -4.29 3.91
CA TYR A 116 -6.80 -3.08 3.13
C TYR A 116 -5.85 -3.34 1.95
N LEU A 117 -4.77 -4.10 2.17
CA LEU A 117 -3.88 -4.50 1.10
C LEU A 117 -4.61 -5.37 0.05
N ALA A 118 -5.50 -6.27 0.49
CA ALA A 118 -6.33 -7.06 -0.40
C ALA A 118 -7.26 -6.17 -1.25
N LEU A 119 -7.93 -5.20 -0.62
CA LEU A 119 -8.75 -4.21 -1.32
C LEU A 119 -7.94 -3.43 -2.36
N LEU A 120 -6.75 -2.95 -2.00
CA LEU A 120 -5.87 -2.23 -2.93
C LEU A 120 -5.49 -3.12 -4.13
N HIS A 121 -5.13 -4.39 -3.90
CA HIS A 121 -4.85 -5.34 -4.97
C HIS A 121 -6.06 -5.66 -5.83
N ALA A 122 -7.27 -5.76 -5.27
CA ALA A 122 -8.49 -5.94 -6.06
C ALA A 122 -8.80 -4.72 -6.94
N MET A 123 -8.48 -3.53 -6.43
CA MET A 123 -8.73 -2.26 -7.09
C MET A 123 -7.60 -1.85 -8.04
N THR A 124 -6.46 -2.54 -8.07
CA THR A 124 -5.31 -2.25 -8.92
C THR A 124 -5.00 -3.46 -9.79
N SER A 125 -4.31 -3.29 -10.93
CA SER A 125 -4.01 -4.39 -11.87
C SER A 125 -5.23 -5.14 -12.44
N HIS A 126 -5.55 -4.83 -13.70
CA HIS A 126 -6.56 -5.49 -14.52
C HIS A 126 -6.00 -5.62 -15.94
N PRO A 127 -6.21 -6.72 -16.69
CA PRO A 127 -6.14 -8.15 -16.36
C PRO A 127 -4.70 -8.71 -16.44
N LEU A 128 -3.69 -7.85 -16.63
CA LEU A 128 -2.31 -8.27 -16.83
C LEU A 128 -1.61 -8.52 -15.48
N PRO A 129 -0.79 -9.59 -15.37
CA PRO A 129 0.04 -9.82 -14.21
C PRO A 129 0.91 -8.61 -13.90
N ASP A 130 0.97 -8.28 -12.62
CA ASP A 130 1.91 -7.32 -12.08
C ASP A 130 3.34 -7.76 -12.38
N GLN A 131 4.14 -6.91 -13.01
CA GLN A 131 5.51 -7.25 -13.42
C GLN A 131 6.43 -7.55 -12.22
N TYR A 132 6.10 -6.98 -11.06
CA TYR A 132 6.85 -7.18 -9.84
C TYR A 132 6.50 -8.55 -9.22
N MET A 133 5.22 -8.84 -9.01
CA MET A 133 4.80 -10.10 -8.36
C MET A 133 4.66 -11.30 -9.30
N GLY A 134 4.50 -11.08 -10.61
CA GLY A 134 4.13 -12.13 -11.58
C GLY A 134 2.70 -12.65 -11.41
N MET A 135 1.85 -11.95 -10.66
CA MET A 135 0.46 -12.30 -10.37
C MET A 135 -0.45 -11.11 -10.66
N THR A 136 -1.69 -11.35 -11.02
CA THR A 136 -2.69 -10.29 -11.13
C THR A 136 -3.07 -9.72 -9.75
N GLY A 137 -3.56 -8.49 -9.73
CA GLY A 137 -4.11 -7.89 -8.51
C GLY A 137 -5.22 -8.75 -7.88
N MET A 138 -6.07 -9.35 -8.70
CA MET A 138 -7.15 -10.22 -8.20
C MET A 138 -6.62 -11.50 -7.53
N GLU A 139 -5.68 -12.20 -8.14
CA GLU A 139 -5.08 -13.41 -7.54
C GLU A 139 -4.42 -13.08 -6.20
N ARG A 140 -3.70 -11.95 -6.12
CA ARG A 140 -3.06 -11.51 -4.88
C ARG A 140 -4.09 -11.12 -3.82
N CYS A 141 -5.18 -10.46 -4.20
CA CYS A 141 -6.31 -10.15 -3.31
C CYS A 141 -6.86 -11.44 -2.67
N PHE A 142 -7.21 -12.45 -3.48
CA PHE A 142 -7.73 -13.71 -2.95
C PHE A 142 -6.73 -14.41 -2.03
N GLN A 143 -5.45 -14.43 -2.39
CA GLN A 143 -4.41 -15.01 -1.55
C GLN A 143 -4.34 -14.34 -0.17
N LEU A 144 -4.49 -13.01 -0.11
CA LEU A 144 -4.52 -12.27 1.15
C LEU A 144 -5.81 -12.54 1.94
N LEU A 145 -6.98 -12.56 1.30
CA LEU A 145 -8.27 -12.83 1.94
C LEU A 145 -8.37 -14.24 2.55
N HIS A 146 -7.75 -15.22 1.90
CA HIS A 146 -7.68 -16.60 2.39
C HIS A 146 -6.60 -16.81 3.47
N SER A 147 -5.75 -15.82 3.72
CA SER A 147 -4.73 -15.93 4.76
C SER A 147 -5.33 -15.79 6.17
N ALA A 148 -4.69 -16.43 7.14
CA ALA A 148 -5.05 -16.28 8.55
C ALA A 148 -4.91 -14.83 9.06
N GLY A 149 -4.14 -13.98 8.36
CA GLY A 149 -3.94 -12.58 8.74
C GLY A 149 -5.21 -11.72 8.64
N CYS A 150 -6.17 -12.09 7.79
CA CYS A 150 -7.47 -11.42 7.71
C CYS A 150 -8.45 -11.83 8.82
N TRP A 151 -8.14 -12.89 9.58
CA TRP A 151 -9.07 -13.48 10.53
C TRP A 151 -8.83 -12.89 11.92
N SER A 152 -9.92 -12.62 12.64
CA SER A 152 -9.89 -12.07 13.99
C SER A 152 -10.77 -12.93 14.89
N THR A 153 -10.29 -13.20 16.10
CA THR A 153 -11.09 -13.80 17.18
C THR A 153 -11.93 -12.77 17.94
N GLN A 154 -11.67 -11.47 17.69
CA GLN A 154 -12.40 -10.35 18.25
C GLN A 154 -13.34 -9.71 17.21
N PRO A 155 -14.43 -9.04 17.65
CA PRO A 155 -15.29 -8.30 16.75
C PRO A 155 -14.51 -7.28 15.90
N TYR A 156 -14.87 -7.15 14.62
CA TYR A 156 -14.25 -6.18 13.72
C TYR A 156 -14.59 -4.74 14.14
N ASP A 157 -13.56 -3.92 14.21
CA ASP A 157 -13.67 -2.48 14.46
C ASP A 157 -14.27 -1.74 13.26
N SER A 158 -14.50 -0.42 13.42
CA SER A 158 -15.13 0.39 12.38
C SER A 158 -14.29 0.49 11.11
N ILE A 159 -12.94 0.49 11.23
CA ILE A 159 -12.02 0.54 10.09
C ILE A 159 -12.14 -0.75 9.29
N THR A 160 -12.03 -1.89 9.95
CA THR A 160 -12.12 -3.21 9.31
C THR A 160 -13.48 -3.42 8.64
N ARG A 161 -14.58 -3.03 9.32
CA ARG A 161 -15.92 -3.08 8.74
C ARG A 161 -16.02 -2.21 7.48
N ASN A 162 -15.44 -1.02 7.49
CA ASN A 162 -15.43 -0.14 6.32
C ASN A 162 -14.69 -0.78 5.13
N ILE A 163 -13.53 -1.38 5.38
CA ILE A 163 -12.76 -2.08 4.34
C ILE A 163 -13.56 -3.24 3.75
N LEU A 164 -14.18 -4.08 4.60
CA LEU A 164 -15.01 -5.20 4.15
C LEU A 164 -16.21 -4.75 3.33
N LEU A 165 -16.86 -3.63 3.70
CA LEU A 165 -17.94 -3.06 2.90
C LEU A 165 -17.44 -2.62 1.52
N GLN A 166 -16.25 -2.00 1.43
CA GLN A 166 -15.66 -1.66 0.13
C GLN A 166 -15.38 -2.92 -0.70
N ILE A 167 -14.80 -3.97 -0.13
CA ILE A 167 -14.58 -5.26 -0.83
C ILE A 167 -15.91 -5.87 -1.31
N ALA A 168 -16.96 -5.82 -0.50
CA ALA A 168 -18.27 -6.33 -0.88
C ALA A 168 -18.85 -5.61 -2.12
N THR A 169 -18.58 -4.31 -2.30
CA THR A 169 -19.06 -3.56 -3.48
C THR A 169 -18.45 -3.98 -4.81
N ILE A 170 -17.26 -4.59 -4.77
CA ILE A 170 -16.53 -5.05 -5.97
C ILE A 170 -16.57 -6.57 -6.13
N SER A 171 -17.23 -7.28 -5.21
CA SER A 171 -17.35 -8.73 -5.26
C SER A 171 -18.40 -9.14 -6.30
N PRO A 172 -18.19 -10.26 -7.03
CA PRO A 172 -19.22 -10.84 -7.89
C PRO A 172 -20.51 -11.13 -7.12
N LYS A 173 -21.66 -10.98 -7.79
CA LYS A 173 -22.98 -11.32 -7.25
C LYS A 173 -23.34 -12.78 -7.48
#